data_AF-A0A1M7L5H2-F1
#
_entry.id   AF-A0A1M7L5H2-F1
#
_cell.length_a   1.000
_cell.length_b   1.000
_cell.length_c   1.000
_cell.angle_alpha   90.00
_cell.angle_beta   90.00
_cell.angle_gamma   90.00
#
_symmetry.space_group_name_H-M   'P 1'
#
loop_
_entity.id
_entity.type
_entity.pdbx_description
1 polymer ?
#
loop_
_entity_poly.entity_id
_entity_poly.type
_entity_poly.pdbx_seq_one_letter_code
_entity_poly.pdbx_strand_id
1 'polypeptide(L)' 'MMKVEDKDGENTTVTNLPEALKQSDYFRNFAHTEQAFKRFDKELQAYWQDLYDKFLNISD' A
#
# COMPACT_ATOMS: atom_id res chain seq x y z
N MET A 1 -6.47 16.71 0.80
CA MET A 1 -5.39 16.19 -0.07
C MET A 1 -4.08 16.25 0.68
N MET A 2 -3.24 15.23 0.57
CA MET A 2 -1.93 15.20 1.22
C MET A 2 -0.92 14.44 0.38
N LYS A 3 0.37 14.59 0.72
CA LYS A 3 1.46 13.83 0.11
C LYS A 3 2.01 12.83 1.11
N VAL A 4 2.24 11.62 0.63
CA VAL A 4 2.89 10.54 1.37
C VAL A 4 4.01 10.01 0.48
N GLU A 5 5.23 9.98 1.00
CA GLU A 5 6.35 9.30 0.35
C GLU A 5 6.16 7.81 0.55
N ASP A 6 6.15 7.02 -0.53
CA ASP A 6 6.08 5.56 -0.45
C ASP A 6 7.45 4.95 -0.09
N LYS A 7 7.52 3.62 0.00
CA LYS A 7 8.77 2.94 0.36
C LYS A 7 9.91 3.13 -0.64
N ASP A 8 9.62 3.54 -1.88
CA ASP A 8 10.58 3.70 -2.95
C ASP A 8 11.05 5.17 -3.09
N GLY A 9 10.59 6.06 -2.20
CA GLY A 9 10.94 7.47 -2.17
C GLY A 9 10.08 8.35 -3.09
N GLU A 10 9.01 7.78 -3.65
CA GLU A 10 8.13 8.48 -4.57
C GLU A 10 6.94 9.12 -3.84
N ASN A 11 6.59 10.34 -4.24
CA ASN A 11 5.54 11.10 -3.59
C ASN A 11 4.16 10.77 -4.19
N THR A 12 3.31 10.09 -3.43
CA THR A 12 1.93 9.80 -3.78
C THR A 12 0.98 10.89 -3.25
N THR A 13 0.08 11.39 -4.12
CA THR A 13 -0.95 12.35 -3.72
C THR A 13 -2.23 11.63 -3.31
N VAL A 14 -2.61 11.74 -2.03
CA VAL A 14 -3.82 11.15 -1.47
C VAL A 14 -4.93 12.19 -1.43
N THR A 15 -6.02 11.96 -2.15
CA THR A 15 -7.18 12.86 -2.23
C THR A 15 -8.28 12.50 -1.24
N ASN A 16 -8.39 11.22 -0.88
CA ASN A 16 -9.37 10.67 0.06
C ASN A 16 -8.69 9.61 0.95
N LEU A 17 -8.38 9.97 2.20
CA LEU A 17 -7.65 9.10 3.13
C LEU A 17 -8.46 7.85 3.53
N PRO A 18 -9.76 7.93 3.89
CA PRO A 18 -10.56 6.74 4.17
C PRO A 18 -10.59 5.71 3.02
N GLU A 19 -10.66 6.17 1.77
CA GLU A 19 -10.65 5.26 0.62
C GLU A 19 -9.25 4.67 0.38
N ALA A 20 -8.19 5.47 0.55
CA ALA A 20 -6.80 5.00 0.45
C ALA A 20 -6.46 3.93 1.51
N LEU A 21 -6.99 4.07 2.74
CA LEU A 21 -6.90 3.05 3.79
C LEU A 21 -7.55 1.74 3.36
N LYS A 22 -8.79 1.77 2.86
CA LYS A 22 -9.47 0.56 2.38
C LYS A 22 -8.73 -0.10 1.23
N GLN A 23 -8.22 0.70 0.29
CA GLN A 23 -7.49 0.22 -0.86
C GLN A 23 -6.19 -0.49 -0.45
N SER A 24 -5.39 0.16 0.40
CA SER A 24 -4.12 -0.42 0.87
C SER A 24 -4.33 -1.66 1.75
N ASP A 25 -5.36 -1.67 2.60
CA ASP A 25 -5.72 -2.85 3.40
C ASP A 25 -6.14 -4.05 2.55
N TYR A 26 -6.87 -3.79 1.46
CA TYR A 26 -7.26 -4.83 0.52
C TYR A 26 -6.04 -5.42 -0.20
N PHE A 27 -5.21 -4.59 -0.82
CA PHE A 27 -4.13 -5.07 -1.68
C PHE A 27 -2.91 -5.62 -0.93
N ARG A 28 -2.66 -5.22 0.32
CA ARG A 28 -1.54 -5.78 1.11
C ARG A 28 -1.65 -7.27 1.40
N ASN A 29 -2.82 -7.87 1.12
CA ASN A 29 -3.09 -9.29 1.29
C ASN A 29 -3.25 -10.05 -0.04
N PHE A 30 -3.11 -9.38 -1.19
CA PHE A 30 -3.27 -10.00 -2.51
C PHE A 30 -2.03 -10.82 -2.89
N ALA A 31 -2.27 -11.97 -3.50
CA ALA A 31 -1.24 -12.82 -4.08
C ALA A 31 -1.82 -13.64 -5.24
N HIS A 32 -0.97 -13.97 -6.20
CA HIS A 32 -1.31 -14.92 -7.25
C HIS A 32 -1.22 -16.35 -6.73
N THR A 33 -1.93 -17.26 -7.38
CA THR A 33 -1.89 -18.69 -7.02
C THR A 33 -0.65 -19.38 -7.59
N GLU A 34 -0.14 -18.87 -8.70
CA GLU A 34 0.97 -19.42 -9.45
C GLU A 34 2.29 -19.06 -8.76
N GLN A 35 3.07 -20.09 -8.44
CA GLN A 35 4.34 -19.93 -7.71
C GLN A 35 5.35 -19.01 -8.42
N ALA A 36 5.24 -18.88 -9.74
CA ALA A 36 6.08 -17.99 -10.55
C ALA A 36 6.01 -16.51 -10.10
N PHE A 37 4.89 -16.07 -9.54
CA PHE A 37 4.70 -14.68 -9.10
C PHE A 37 5.06 -14.45 -7.63
N LYS A 38 5.44 -15.49 -6.87
CA LYS A 38 5.64 -15.38 -5.41
C LYS A 38 6.62 -14.27 -5.00
N ARG A 39 7.66 -14.02 -5.80
CA ARG A 39 8.61 -12.91 -5.53
C ARG A 39 7.93 -11.56 -5.73
N PHE A 40 7.25 -11.39 -6.86
CA PHE A 40 6.53 -10.18 -7.21
C PHE A 40 5.42 -9.86 -6.20
N ASP A 41 4.67 -10.88 -5.76
CA ASP A 41 3.63 -10.73 -4.75
C ASP A 41 4.20 -10.20 -3.43
N LYS A 42 5.36 -10.69 -2.99
CA LYS A 42 6.01 -10.17 -1.77
C LYS A 42 6.39 -8.70 -1.89
N GLU A 43 6.90 -8.30 -3.06
CA GLU A 43 7.28 -6.91 -3.32
C GLU A 43 6.05 -5.98 -3.31
N LEU A 44 4.94 -6.42 -3.92
CA LEU A 44 3.66 -5.69 -3.88
C LEU A 44 3.04 -5.64 -2.48
N GLN A 45 3.03 -6.75 -1.75
CA GLN A 45 2.50 -6.80 -0.39
C GLN A 45 3.27 -5.84 0.53
N ALA A 46 4.61 -5.82 0.43
CA ALA A 46 5.44 -4.89 1.19
C ALA A 46 5.15 -3.41 0.82
N TYR A 47 4.95 -3.13 -0.47
CA TYR A 47 4.55 -1.80 -0.93
C TYR A 47 3.20 -1.36 -0.34
N TRP A 48 2.18 -2.22 -0.41
CA TRP A 48 0.85 -1.89 0.11
C TRP A 48 0.80 -1.82 1.64
N GLN A 49 1.59 -2.65 2.33
CA GLN A 49 1.72 -2.60 3.79
C GLN A 49 2.32 -1.27 4.24
N ASP A 50 3.37 -0.79 3.58
CA ASP A 50 3.99 0.52 3.87
C ASP A 50 2.98 1.67 3.74
N LEU A 51 2.19 1.69 2.65
CA LEU A 51 1.15 2.68 2.48
C LEU A 51 0.06 2.59 3.55
N TYR A 52 -0.40 1.36 3.87
CA TYR A 52 -1.42 1.14 4.89
C TYR A 52 -0.97 1.68 6.25
N ASP A 53 0.25 1.35 6.68
CA ASP A 53 0.80 1.79 7.97
C ASP A 53 0.94 3.31 8.02
N LYS A 54 1.41 3.94 6.93
CA LYS A 54 1.49 5.40 6.82
C LYS A 54 0.12 6.05 6.89
N PHE A 55 -0.87 5.52 6.18
CA PHE A 55 -2.22 6.06 6.20
C PHE A 55 -2.90 5.88 7.57
N LEU A 56 -2.64 4.77 8.26
CA LEU A 56 -3.19 4.50 9.59
C LEU A 56 -2.63 5.50 10.61
N ASN A 57 -1.32 5.76 10.57
CA ASN A 57 -0.67 6.76 11.43
C ASN A 57 -1.19 8.20 11.20
N ILE A 58 -1.76 8.48 10.03
CA ILE A 58 -2.36 9.79 9.72
C ILE A 58 -3.82 9.86 10.23
N SER A 59 -4.51 8.71 10.30
CA SER A 59 -5.92 8.66 10.71
C SER A 59 -6.13 8.61 12.22
N ASP A 60 -5.11 8.23 12.98
CA ASP A 60 -5.09 8.22 14.46
C ASP A 60 -4.89 9.63 15.04
#